data_AF-A0A9E2BUA3-F1
#
_entry.id   AF-A0A9E2BUA3-F1
#
_cell.length_a   1.000
_cell.length_b   1.000
_cell.length_c   1.000
_cell.angle_alpha   90.00
_cell.angle_beta   90.00
_cell.angle_gamma   90.00
#
_symmetry.space_group_name_H-M   'P 1'
#
loop_
_entity.id
_entity.type
_entity.pdbx_description
1 polymer ?
#
loop_
_entity_poly.entity_id
_entity_poly.type
_entity_poly.pdbx_seq_one_letter_code
_entity_poly.pdbx_strand_id
1 'polypeptide(L)'
;MKLLKFQPITTGELLFQFILRELYQTRSLIEIQSLSILAIGGRTDFFAEYFLGISAMNTLTRCIKKSERVRSMEDEAYRHPLMVSYIQQSLGMARQGDDVIDQLARLSLQAAADSKRPIKDSVKKTIRNGLNELPCYLCGGMCQRNADDEKEGLEYEHIWPSSFGGNSVIDNLLPACWACNKAKDDMLLWHTGHLFSFVLKPDPSQEELKSISRREKIANHLRRIFDKACEDRISLKTASTIVGPADMSAIYAIDPTDAIDFQNFEFR
;
A
#
# COMPACT_ATOMS: atom_id res chain seq x y z
N MET A 1 11.52 -11.90 5.24
CA MET A 1 10.85 -10.67 4.80
C MET A 1 9.39 -10.96 4.52
N LYS A 2 8.49 -10.55 5.42
CA LYS A 2 7.04 -10.82 5.28
C LYS A 2 6.47 -10.17 4.02
N LEU A 3 6.92 -8.96 3.68
CA LEU A 3 6.48 -8.12 2.55
C LEU A 3 6.56 -8.74 1.12
N LEU A 4 7.08 -9.96 0.94
CA LEU A 4 7.40 -10.56 -0.37
C LEU A 4 6.39 -11.57 -0.91
N LYS A 5 5.44 -11.99 -0.09
CA LYS A 5 4.79 -13.30 -0.27
C LYS A 5 3.36 -13.26 -0.75
N PHE A 6 2.75 -12.07 -0.86
CA PHE A 6 1.40 -11.95 -1.41
C PHE A 6 1.37 -12.31 -2.91
N GLN A 7 0.20 -12.64 -3.44
CA GLN A 7 0.02 -12.89 -4.87
C GLN A 7 -0.21 -11.56 -5.61
N PRO A 8 0.69 -11.12 -6.51
CA PRO A 8 0.51 -9.87 -7.24
C PRO A 8 -0.56 -10.04 -8.33
N ILE A 9 -1.44 -9.05 -8.47
CA ILE A 9 -2.54 -8.98 -9.44
C ILE A 9 -2.30 -7.85 -10.45
N THR A 10 -1.77 -6.73 -9.99
CA THR A 10 -1.54 -5.52 -10.76
C THR A 10 -0.08 -5.42 -11.22
N THR A 11 0.16 -4.59 -12.23
CA THR A 11 1.52 -4.34 -12.71
C THR A 11 2.34 -3.53 -11.71
N GLY A 12 1.69 -2.68 -10.91
CA GLY A 12 2.29 -2.04 -9.74
C GLY A 12 2.76 -3.02 -8.67
N GLU A 13 1.92 -4.00 -8.32
CA GLU A 13 2.28 -5.07 -7.37
C GLU A 13 3.44 -5.92 -7.88
N LEU A 14 3.42 -6.29 -9.16
CA LEU A 14 4.50 -7.05 -9.81
C LEU A 14 5.83 -6.27 -9.75
N LEU A 15 5.81 -4.99 -10.09
CA LEU A 15 6.98 -4.12 -10.03
C LEU A 15 7.52 -3.98 -8.60
N PHE A 16 6.62 -3.79 -7.62
CA PHE A 16 7.02 -3.70 -6.22
C PHE A 16 7.65 -4.99 -5.70
N GLN A 17 7.06 -6.15 -6.01
CA GLN A 17 7.65 -7.44 -5.65
C GLN A 17 9.00 -7.66 -6.32
N PHE A 18 9.15 -7.27 -7.59
CA PHE A 18 10.42 -7.35 -8.29
C PHE A 18 11.49 -6.49 -7.60
N ILE A 19 11.18 -5.24 -7.28
CA ILE A 19 12.07 -4.33 -6.52
C ILE A 19 12.50 -4.98 -5.21
N LEU A 20 11.56 -5.50 -4.43
CA LEU A 20 11.87 -6.09 -3.14
C LEU A 20 12.72 -7.37 -3.25
N ARG A 21 12.46 -8.24 -4.23
CA ARG A 21 13.18 -9.51 -4.41
C ARG A 21 14.58 -9.31 -4.95
N GLU A 22 14.71 -8.51 -6.00
CA GLU A 22 15.98 -8.37 -6.72
C GLU A 22 16.91 -7.36 -6.06
N LEU A 23 16.36 -6.28 -5.47
CA LEU A 23 17.17 -5.16 -4.98
C LEU A 23 17.38 -5.18 -3.46
N TYR A 24 16.36 -5.60 -2.72
CA TYR A 24 16.29 -5.47 -1.25
C TYR A 24 16.25 -6.84 -0.54
N GLN A 25 16.88 -7.85 -1.15
CA GLN A 25 16.97 -9.25 -0.72
C GLN A 25 16.93 -9.48 0.80
N THR A 26 16.55 -10.67 1.26
CA THR A 26 16.47 -11.02 2.70
C THR A 26 17.67 -10.59 3.54
N ARG A 27 18.87 -10.59 2.95
CA ARG A 27 20.11 -10.10 3.60
C ARG A 27 20.02 -8.63 4.01
N SER A 28 19.42 -7.75 3.20
CA SER A 28 19.24 -6.34 3.52
C SER A 28 18.44 -6.14 4.80
N LEU A 29 17.38 -6.93 5.02
CA LEU A 29 16.58 -6.85 6.25
C LEU A 29 17.43 -7.22 7.48
N ILE A 30 18.22 -8.29 7.40
CA ILE A 30 19.10 -8.73 8.49
C ILE A 30 20.17 -7.66 8.80
N GLU A 31 20.76 -7.07 7.75
CA GLU A 31 21.73 -5.98 7.90
C GLU A 31 21.10 -4.76 8.59
N ILE A 32 19.89 -4.36 8.20
CA ILE A 32 19.17 -3.26 8.85
C ILE A 32 18.85 -3.60 10.31
N GLN A 33 18.34 -4.81 10.59
CA GLN A 33 18.06 -5.28 11.96
C GLN A 33 19.30 -5.29 12.86
N SER A 34 20.49 -5.48 12.27
CA SER A 34 21.76 -5.48 13.00
C SER A 34 22.28 -4.08 13.37
N LEU A 35 21.65 -3.01 12.87
CA LEU A 35 22.03 -1.64 13.20
C LEU A 35 21.75 -1.36 14.68
N SER A 36 22.80 -1.06 15.45
CA SER A 36 22.73 -0.83 16.89
C SER A 36 21.75 0.29 17.28
N ILE A 37 21.58 1.29 16.41
CA ILE A 37 20.63 2.39 16.65
C ILE A 37 19.17 1.92 16.70
N LEU A 38 18.83 0.82 16.02
CA LEU A 38 17.48 0.25 16.03
C LEU A 38 17.19 -0.61 17.26
N ALA A 39 18.21 -0.96 18.05
CA ALA A 39 18.04 -1.74 19.28
C ALA A 39 17.40 -0.92 20.42
N ILE A 40 17.38 0.42 20.30
CA ILE A 40 16.82 1.32 21.31
C ILE A 40 15.29 1.38 21.14
N GLY A 41 14.56 1.24 22.25
CA GLY A 41 13.10 1.42 22.29
C GLY A 41 12.27 0.17 21.93
N GLY A 42 12.89 -1.00 21.76
CA GLY A 42 12.16 -2.28 21.63
C GLY A 42 11.38 -2.48 20.32
N ARG A 43 11.62 -1.65 19.30
CA ARG A 43 10.88 -1.66 18.02
C ARG A 43 11.76 -2.02 16.80
N THR A 44 12.83 -2.79 17.00
CA THR A 44 13.85 -3.08 15.97
C THR A 44 13.26 -3.66 14.69
N ASP A 45 12.45 -4.72 14.79
CA ASP A 45 11.86 -5.39 13.63
C ASP A 45 10.95 -4.45 12.84
N PHE A 46 10.14 -3.66 13.55
CA PHE A 46 9.27 -2.67 12.93
C PHE A 46 10.07 -1.61 12.19
N PHE A 47 11.10 -1.03 12.80
CA PHE A 47 11.89 0.00 12.13
C PHE A 47 12.66 -0.55 10.92
N ALA A 48 13.13 -1.79 11.01
CA ALA A 48 13.80 -2.45 9.91
C ALA A 48 12.86 -2.72 8.73
N GLU A 49 11.68 -3.27 9.00
CA GLU A 49 10.63 -3.42 7.99
C GLU A 49 10.19 -2.07 7.44
N TYR A 50 10.05 -1.06 8.32
CA TYR A 50 9.66 0.29 7.94
C TYR A 50 10.64 0.91 6.93
N PHE A 51 11.92 0.87 7.25
CA PHE A 51 12.98 1.41 6.40
C PHE A 51 13.03 0.70 5.05
N LEU A 52 12.88 -0.62 5.05
CA LEU A 52 12.86 -1.41 3.83
C LEU A 52 11.67 -1.06 2.94
N GLY A 53 10.48 -1.01 3.55
CA GLY A 53 9.24 -0.66 2.87
C GLY A 53 9.29 0.73 2.25
N ILE A 54 9.73 1.75 3.01
CA ILE A 54 9.82 3.12 2.48
C ILE A 54 10.88 3.25 1.39
N SER A 55 12.00 2.52 1.48
CA SER A 55 13.05 2.52 0.46
C SER A 55 12.55 1.90 -0.85
N ALA A 56 11.89 0.74 -0.78
CA ALA A 56 11.28 0.09 -1.95
C ALA A 56 10.18 0.95 -2.57
N MET A 57 9.35 1.58 -1.75
CA MET A 57 8.31 2.52 -2.17
C MET A 57 8.86 3.75 -2.89
N ASN A 58 9.94 4.32 -2.37
CA ASN A 58 10.62 5.43 -3.02
C ASN A 58 11.15 5.02 -4.40
N THR A 59 11.78 3.85 -4.49
CA THR A 59 12.27 3.28 -5.77
C THR A 59 11.12 3.06 -6.75
N LEU A 60 10.03 2.42 -6.32
CA LEU A 60 8.80 2.22 -7.11
C LEU A 60 8.26 3.55 -7.65
N THR A 61 8.10 4.53 -6.77
CA THR A 61 7.56 5.85 -7.12
C THR A 61 8.43 6.54 -8.16
N ARG A 62 9.75 6.57 -7.95
CA ARG A 62 10.71 7.18 -8.88
C ARG A 62 10.66 6.50 -10.26
N CYS A 63 10.61 5.18 -10.30
CA CYS A 63 10.45 4.40 -11.51
C CYS A 63 9.17 4.73 -12.28
N ILE A 64 8.02 4.76 -11.59
CA ILE A 64 6.73 5.07 -12.21
C ILE A 64 6.68 6.52 -12.71
N LYS A 65 7.10 7.50 -11.90
CA LYS A 65 7.10 8.92 -12.31
C LYS A 65 8.02 9.18 -13.49
N LYS A 66 9.19 8.55 -13.54
CA LYS A 66 10.08 8.65 -14.71
C LYS A 66 9.44 7.99 -15.92
N SER A 67 8.82 6.82 -15.75
CA SER A 67 8.13 6.11 -16.83
C SER A 67 6.95 6.88 -17.39
N GLU A 68 6.15 7.55 -16.56
CA GLU A 68 5.06 8.46 -17.00
C GLU A 68 5.62 9.54 -17.94
N ARG A 69 6.72 10.19 -17.56
CA ARG A 69 7.40 11.21 -18.38
C ARG A 69 7.99 10.64 -19.68
N VAL A 70 8.59 9.46 -19.63
CA VAL A 70 9.19 8.84 -20.82
C VAL A 70 8.10 8.38 -21.80
N ARG A 71 6.97 7.91 -21.30
CA ARG A 71 5.84 7.48 -22.13
C ARG A 71 5.11 8.61 -22.84
N SER A 72 5.23 9.85 -22.35
CA SER A 72 4.70 11.02 -23.07
C SER A 72 5.58 11.45 -24.24
N MET A 73 6.71 10.78 -24.50
CA MET A 73 7.56 11.02 -25.67
C MET A 73 7.00 10.28 -26.89
N GLU A 74 7.05 10.92 -28.07
CA GLU A 74 6.49 10.40 -29.32
C GLU A 74 7.18 9.10 -29.77
N ASP A 75 8.51 9.06 -29.72
CA ASP A 75 9.27 7.92 -30.22
C ASP A 75 9.35 6.78 -29.19
N GLU A 76 8.65 5.69 -29.48
CA GLU A 76 8.59 4.51 -28.62
C GLU A 76 9.94 3.77 -28.51
N ALA A 77 10.78 3.84 -29.55
CA ALA A 77 12.04 3.10 -29.61
C ALA A 77 13.04 3.58 -28.55
N TYR A 78 12.96 4.85 -28.15
CA TYR A 78 13.83 5.42 -27.12
C TYR A 78 13.33 5.22 -25.69
N ARG A 79 12.07 4.82 -25.49
CA ARG A 79 11.48 4.77 -24.13
C ARG A 79 12.22 3.80 -23.22
N HIS A 80 12.47 2.59 -23.72
CA HIS A 80 13.15 1.56 -22.93
C HIS A 80 14.63 1.91 -22.64
N PRO A 81 15.47 2.26 -23.65
CA PRO A 81 16.85 2.70 -23.38
C PRO A 81 16.95 3.87 -22.40
N LEU A 82 16.03 4.85 -22.46
CA LEU A 82 16.01 5.98 -21.53
C LEU A 82 15.69 5.56 -20.10
N MET A 83 14.80 4.57 -19.91
CA MET A 83 14.52 4.01 -18.60
C MET A 83 15.71 3.25 -18.04
N VAL A 84 16.37 2.41 -18.84
CA VAL A 84 17.61 1.71 -18.45
C VAL A 84 18.68 2.69 -17.99
N SER A 85 18.96 3.72 -18.81
CA SER A 85 19.93 4.77 -18.47
C SER A 85 19.57 5.51 -17.17
N TYR A 86 18.30 5.85 -16.97
CA TYR A 86 17.83 6.46 -15.72
C TYR A 86 18.06 5.56 -14.51
N ILE A 87 17.73 4.28 -14.59
CA ILE A 87 17.88 3.33 -13.49
C ILE A 87 19.37 3.20 -13.13
N GLN A 88 20.25 3.03 -14.12
CA GLN A 88 21.68 2.91 -13.88
C GLN A 88 22.30 4.18 -13.28
N GLN A 89 21.98 5.34 -13.86
CA GLN A 89 22.64 6.62 -13.51
C GLN A 89 21.99 7.33 -12.32
N SER A 90 20.65 7.43 -12.31
CA SER A 90 19.92 8.22 -11.31
C SER A 90 19.47 7.42 -10.08
N LEU A 91 19.24 6.11 -10.23
CA LEU A 91 19.00 5.23 -9.09
C LEU A 91 20.29 4.59 -8.56
N GLY A 92 21.43 4.83 -9.24
CA GLY A 92 22.75 4.32 -8.83
C GLY A 92 22.89 2.81 -8.98
N MET A 93 22.10 2.18 -9.85
CA MET A 93 22.03 0.72 -9.99
C MET A 93 22.95 0.16 -11.06
N ALA A 94 23.97 0.92 -11.50
CA ALA A 94 24.92 0.50 -12.54
C ALA A 94 25.70 -0.80 -12.23
N ARG A 95 25.70 -1.26 -10.96
CA ARG A 95 26.37 -2.51 -10.53
C ARG A 95 25.45 -3.73 -10.54
N GLN A 96 24.16 -3.55 -10.81
CA GLN A 96 23.23 -4.67 -10.95
C GLN A 96 23.40 -5.31 -12.33
N GLY A 97 23.09 -6.60 -12.46
CA GLY A 97 23.16 -7.30 -13.74
C GLY A 97 22.21 -6.68 -14.77
N ASP A 98 22.61 -6.68 -16.05
CA ASP A 98 21.86 -6.05 -17.13
C ASP A 98 20.42 -6.59 -17.22
N ASP A 99 20.22 -7.88 -16.98
CA ASP A 99 18.89 -8.52 -16.98
C ASP A 99 17.94 -7.92 -15.92
N VAL A 100 18.46 -7.62 -14.71
CA VAL A 100 17.66 -7.02 -13.63
C VAL A 100 17.24 -5.61 -14.01
N ILE A 101 18.14 -4.85 -14.63
CA ILE A 101 17.90 -3.48 -15.06
C ILE A 101 16.90 -3.42 -16.21
N ASP A 102 17.06 -4.27 -17.22
CA ASP A 102 16.14 -4.39 -18.36
C ASP A 102 14.74 -4.77 -17.87
N GLN A 103 14.61 -5.78 -17.01
CA GLN A 103 13.34 -6.20 -16.46
C GLN A 103 12.69 -5.11 -15.59
N LEU A 104 13.47 -4.40 -14.76
CA LEU A 104 12.98 -3.27 -13.97
C LEU A 104 12.44 -2.15 -14.87
N ALA A 105 13.13 -1.83 -15.96
CA ALA A 105 12.71 -0.83 -16.92
C ALA A 105 11.38 -1.21 -17.59
N ARG A 106 11.23 -2.47 -18.05
CA ARG A 106 9.98 -2.97 -18.64
C ARG A 106 8.81 -2.91 -17.68
N LEU A 107 8.98 -3.44 -16.46
CA LEU A 107 7.93 -3.42 -15.44
C LEU A 107 7.53 -1.99 -15.06
N SER A 108 8.50 -1.07 -14.98
CA SER A 108 8.25 0.35 -14.70
C SER A 108 7.41 1.02 -15.78
N LEU A 109 7.73 0.80 -17.06
CA LEU A 109 6.96 1.31 -18.19
C LEU A 109 5.54 0.73 -18.22
N GLN A 110 5.40 -0.56 -17.92
CA GLN A 110 4.12 -1.23 -17.89
C GLN A 110 3.24 -0.75 -16.74
N ALA A 111 3.79 -0.64 -15.52
CA ALA A 111 3.07 -0.09 -14.37
C ALA A 111 2.57 1.32 -14.65
N ALA A 112 3.42 2.19 -15.21
CA ALA A 112 3.01 3.54 -15.62
C ALA A 112 1.95 3.53 -16.74
N ALA A 113 1.90 2.49 -17.58
CA ALA A 113 0.86 2.31 -18.58
C ALA A 113 -0.51 2.02 -18.00
N ASP A 114 -0.55 1.28 -16.91
CA ASP A 114 -1.78 0.91 -16.24
C ASP A 114 -2.21 1.91 -15.16
N SER A 115 -1.30 2.80 -14.73
CA SER A 115 -1.59 3.84 -13.76
C SER A 115 -2.72 4.77 -14.19
N LYS A 116 -3.55 5.18 -13.21
CA LYS A 116 -4.62 6.19 -13.34
C LYS A 116 -5.64 5.93 -14.45
N ARG A 117 -5.77 4.69 -14.93
CA ARG A 117 -6.81 4.34 -15.91
C ARG A 117 -8.19 4.38 -15.26
N PRO A 118 -9.21 4.93 -15.94
CA PRO A 118 -10.56 5.00 -15.39
C PRO A 118 -11.14 3.60 -15.15
N ILE A 119 -11.98 3.47 -14.12
CA ILE A 119 -12.71 2.24 -13.83
C ILE A 119 -13.89 2.11 -14.79
N LYS A 120 -13.89 1.06 -15.62
CA LYS A 120 -14.98 0.78 -16.57
C LYS A 120 -16.28 0.47 -15.82
N ASP A 121 -17.42 0.93 -16.36
CA ASP A 121 -18.72 0.70 -15.72
C ASP A 121 -19.13 -0.77 -15.66
N SER A 122 -18.66 -1.60 -16.62
CA SER A 122 -18.82 -3.05 -16.56
C SER A 122 -18.16 -3.66 -15.32
N VAL A 123 -16.97 -3.18 -14.95
CA VAL A 123 -16.26 -3.63 -13.74
C VAL A 123 -17.02 -3.21 -12.48
N LYS A 124 -17.48 -1.94 -12.42
CA LYS A 124 -18.31 -1.46 -11.29
C LYS A 124 -19.59 -2.28 -11.16
N LYS A 125 -20.25 -2.62 -12.27
CA LYS A 125 -21.47 -3.44 -12.29
C LYS A 125 -21.21 -4.85 -11.76
N THR A 126 -20.08 -5.46 -12.13
CA THR A 126 -19.70 -6.78 -11.61
C THR A 126 -19.45 -6.75 -10.11
N ILE A 127 -18.73 -5.74 -9.60
CA ILE A 127 -18.45 -5.59 -8.16
C ILE A 127 -19.76 -5.41 -7.37
N ARG A 128 -20.71 -4.62 -7.89
CA ARG A 128 -22.01 -4.44 -7.24
C ARG A 128 -22.87 -5.70 -7.23
N ASN A 129 -22.75 -6.55 -8.25
CA ASN A 129 -23.59 -7.72 -8.41
C ASN A 129 -25.11 -7.42 -8.24
N GLY A 130 -25.58 -6.28 -8.77
CA GLY A 130 -26.98 -5.85 -8.66
C GLY A 130 -27.39 -5.18 -7.35
N LEU A 131 -26.50 -5.08 -6.36
CA LEU A 131 -26.78 -4.43 -5.08
C LEU A 131 -26.75 -2.89 -5.21
N ASN A 132 -27.64 -2.23 -4.46
CA ASN A 132 -27.71 -0.77 -4.36
C ASN A 132 -26.87 -0.23 -3.20
N GLU A 133 -26.56 -1.07 -2.22
CA GLU A 133 -25.75 -0.73 -1.05
C GLU A 133 -24.68 -1.80 -0.85
N LEU A 134 -23.48 -1.38 -0.48
CA LEU A 134 -22.36 -2.27 -0.16
C LEU A 134 -21.65 -1.76 1.10
N PRO A 135 -21.20 -2.65 2.00
CA PRO A 135 -20.38 -2.24 3.13
C PRO A 135 -18.99 -1.80 2.64
N CYS A 136 -18.47 -0.73 3.22
CA CYS A 136 -17.10 -0.28 3.03
C CYS A 136 -16.12 -1.36 3.50
N TYR A 137 -15.18 -1.78 2.66
CA TYR A 137 -14.23 -2.83 3.01
C TYR A 137 -13.28 -2.45 4.15
N LEU A 138 -13.10 -1.16 4.42
CA LEU A 138 -12.20 -0.66 5.48
C LEU A 138 -12.90 -0.51 6.82
N CYS A 139 -14.14 -0.02 6.87
CA CYS A 139 -14.83 0.31 8.13
C CYS A 139 -16.23 -0.29 8.29
N GLY A 140 -16.72 -1.04 7.31
CA GLY A 140 -18.02 -1.73 7.36
C GLY A 140 -19.25 -0.84 7.17
N GLY A 141 -19.07 0.49 7.17
CA GLY A 141 -20.16 1.44 6.96
C GLY A 141 -20.84 1.23 5.60
N MET A 142 -22.18 1.26 5.58
CA MET A 142 -22.95 1.07 4.35
C MET A 142 -22.76 2.25 3.40
N CYS A 143 -22.48 1.96 2.14
CA CYS A 143 -22.29 2.94 1.07
C CYS A 143 -23.40 2.75 0.03
N GLN A 144 -24.03 3.84 -0.42
CA GLN A 144 -25.18 3.78 -1.33
C GLN A 144 -24.80 4.23 -2.73
N ARG A 145 -25.30 3.54 -3.76
CA ARG A 145 -25.00 3.87 -5.16
C ARG A 145 -25.54 5.23 -5.60
N ASN A 146 -26.76 5.56 -5.16
CA ASN A 146 -27.48 6.77 -5.52
C ASN A 146 -27.78 7.56 -4.23
N ALA A 147 -26.74 7.89 -3.48
CA ALA A 147 -26.88 8.74 -2.31
C ALA A 147 -27.17 10.19 -2.72
N ASP A 148 -28.00 10.88 -1.94
CA ASP A 148 -28.21 12.33 -2.10
C ASP A 148 -27.00 13.13 -1.58
N ASP A 149 -26.31 12.62 -0.54
CA ASP A 149 -25.02 13.14 -0.07
C ASP A 149 -23.87 12.34 -0.70
N GLU A 150 -22.95 13.01 -1.39
CA GLU A 150 -21.74 12.41 -1.94
C GLU A 150 -20.92 11.64 -0.89
N LYS A 151 -20.99 12.04 0.38
CA LYS A 151 -20.26 11.36 1.48
C LYS A 151 -20.81 9.97 1.80
N GLU A 152 -22.07 9.72 1.47
CA GLU A 152 -22.74 8.43 1.61
C GLU A 152 -22.62 7.59 0.32
N GLY A 153 -22.07 8.20 -0.74
CA GLY A 153 -21.86 7.59 -2.04
C GLY A 153 -20.93 6.38 -1.99
N LEU A 154 -21.29 5.36 -2.77
CA LEU A 154 -20.48 4.19 -3.03
C LEU A 154 -19.32 4.52 -3.98
N GLU A 155 -18.10 4.43 -3.46
CA GLU A 155 -16.87 4.53 -4.25
C GLU A 155 -16.26 3.15 -4.49
N TYR A 156 -15.50 3.03 -5.58
CA TYR A 156 -14.75 1.80 -5.92
C TYR A 156 -13.28 2.13 -5.74
N GLU A 157 -12.72 1.66 -4.63
CA GLU A 157 -11.37 2.00 -4.24
C GLU A 157 -10.39 0.95 -4.73
N HIS A 158 -9.26 1.44 -5.23
CA HIS A 158 -8.13 0.60 -5.61
C HIS A 158 -7.37 0.14 -4.37
N ILE A 159 -7.32 -1.17 -4.13
CA ILE A 159 -6.58 -1.74 -3.00
C ILE A 159 -5.10 -1.37 -3.13
N TRP A 160 -4.52 -1.66 -4.29
CA TRP A 160 -3.26 -1.09 -4.76
C TRP A 160 -3.54 0.19 -5.54
N PRO A 161 -3.11 1.39 -5.08
CA PRO A 161 -3.50 2.65 -5.68
C PRO A 161 -3.20 2.76 -7.18
N SER A 162 -4.13 3.39 -7.90
CA SER A 162 -4.00 3.59 -9.34
C SER A 162 -2.80 4.47 -9.72
N SER A 163 -2.34 5.35 -8.85
CA SER A 163 -1.13 6.17 -9.07
C SER A 163 0.16 5.35 -9.13
N PHE A 164 0.15 4.14 -8.56
CA PHE A 164 1.31 3.24 -8.46
C PHE A 164 1.16 1.96 -9.30
N GLY A 165 0.46 2.04 -10.43
CA GLY A 165 0.26 0.89 -11.32
C GLY A 165 -0.87 -0.04 -10.88
N GLY A 166 -1.79 0.45 -10.05
CA GLY A 166 -3.00 -0.27 -9.67
C GLY A 166 -4.00 -0.37 -10.82
N ASN A 167 -4.09 -1.53 -11.46
CA ASN A 167 -5.02 -1.76 -12.57
C ASN A 167 -6.48 -1.62 -12.11
N SER A 168 -7.33 -1.02 -12.95
CA SER A 168 -8.78 -0.93 -12.74
C SER A 168 -9.51 -2.23 -13.10
N VAL A 169 -9.13 -3.32 -12.42
CA VAL A 169 -9.68 -4.67 -12.59
C VAL A 169 -10.46 -5.10 -11.35
N ILE A 170 -11.36 -6.06 -11.51
CA ILE A 170 -12.22 -6.57 -10.42
C ILE A 170 -11.38 -6.99 -9.20
N ASP A 171 -10.19 -7.54 -9.42
CA ASP A 171 -9.34 -8.08 -8.34
C ASP A 171 -8.46 -7.06 -7.63
N ASN A 172 -8.54 -5.78 -8.02
CA ASN A 172 -7.88 -4.69 -7.33
C ASN A 172 -8.89 -3.64 -6.81
N LEU A 173 -10.19 -3.93 -6.85
CA LEU A 173 -11.23 -2.97 -6.49
C LEU A 173 -12.14 -3.52 -5.40
N LEU A 174 -12.43 -2.69 -4.41
CA LEU A 174 -13.40 -2.96 -3.34
C LEU A 174 -14.30 -1.74 -3.07
N PRO A 175 -15.53 -1.95 -2.58
CA PRO A 175 -16.42 -0.86 -2.19
C PRO A 175 -15.86 -0.10 -0.99
N ALA A 176 -15.81 1.22 -1.05
CA ALA A 176 -15.39 2.08 0.06
C ALA A 176 -16.34 3.26 0.24
N CYS A 177 -16.45 3.75 1.48
CA CYS A 177 -17.11 5.02 1.74
C CYS A 177 -16.14 6.18 1.47
N TRP A 178 -16.68 7.35 1.14
CA TRP A 178 -15.90 8.56 0.85
C TRP A 178 -14.88 8.89 1.94
N ALA A 179 -15.26 8.79 3.22
CA ALA A 179 -14.39 9.13 4.34
C ALA A 179 -13.17 8.20 4.43
N CYS A 180 -13.34 6.90 4.14
CA CYS A 180 -12.26 5.93 4.14
C CYS A 180 -11.40 6.07 2.89
N ASN A 181 -12.02 6.21 1.72
CA ASN A 181 -11.29 6.37 0.47
C ASN A 181 -10.42 7.64 0.48
N LYS A 182 -11.01 8.78 0.86
CA LYS A 182 -10.27 10.05 0.99
C LYS A 182 -9.15 10.00 2.03
N ALA A 183 -9.34 9.30 3.14
CA ALA A 183 -8.31 9.18 4.17
C ALA A 183 -7.18 8.23 3.77
N LYS A 184 -7.49 7.17 3.00
CA LYS A 184 -6.51 6.28 2.37
C LYS A 184 -5.72 7.04 1.31
N ASP A 185 -6.39 7.71 0.38
CA ASP A 185 -5.79 8.41 -0.75
C ASP A 185 -4.85 7.44 -1.51
N ASP A 186 -3.71 7.93 -2.02
CA ASP A 186 -2.66 7.11 -2.60
C ASP A 186 -1.83 6.32 -1.56
N MET A 187 -2.33 6.07 -0.34
CA MET A 187 -1.63 5.21 0.62
C MET A 187 -1.56 3.79 0.07
N LEU A 188 -0.34 3.39 -0.29
CA LEU A 188 -0.05 2.07 -0.84
C LEU A 188 0.30 1.06 0.25
N LEU A 189 1.16 1.45 1.19
CA LEU A 189 1.53 0.64 2.36
C LEU A 189 1.30 1.45 3.63
N TRP A 190 1.21 0.77 4.76
CA TRP A 190 1.21 1.43 6.08
C TRP A 190 2.44 2.35 6.27
N HIS A 191 3.56 2.02 5.63
CA HIS A 191 4.79 2.82 5.56
C HIS A 191 4.61 4.27 5.11
N THR A 192 3.58 4.59 4.33
CA THR A 192 3.30 5.97 3.89
C THR A 192 2.21 6.66 4.72
N GLY A 193 1.75 5.99 5.78
CA GLY A 193 0.99 6.61 6.86
C GLY A 193 1.87 7.49 7.73
N HIS A 194 1.26 8.37 8.52
CA HIS A 194 1.99 9.22 9.46
C HIS A 194 2.27 8.43 10.75
N LEU A 195 3.15 7.43 10.67
CA LEU A 195 3.34 6.45 11.76
C LEU A 195 3.83 7.05 13.09
N PHE A 196 4.42 8.24 13.03
CA PHE A 196 4.95 8.98 14.17
C PHE A 196 4.11 10.22 14.50
N SER A 197 2.86 10.30 14.00
CA SER A 197 1.99 11.45 14.26
C SER A 197 1.42 11.48 15.68
N PHE A 198 1.48 10.35 16.41
CA PHE A 198 0.99 10.26 17.77
C PHE A 198 1.86 9.32 18.62
N VAL A 199 1.96 9.67 19.89
CA VAL A 199 2.41 8.79 20.98
C VAL A 199 1.55 9.19 22.18
N LEU A 200 0.64 8.31 22.59
CA LEU A 200 -0.18 8.53 23.77
C LEU A 200 0.50 7.92 24.99
N LYS A 201 0.18 8.46 26.17
CA LYS A 201 0.62 7.88 27.44
C LYS A 201 0.12 6.42 27.60
N PRO A 202 0.79 5.60 28.44
CA PRO A 202 0.22 4.34 28.90
C PRO A 202 -1.17 4.56 29.51
N ASP A 203 -2.06 3.58 29.33
CA ASP A 203 -3.47 3.64 29.73
C ASP A 203 -4.19 4.97 29.36
N PRO A 204 -4.27 5.32 28.06
CA PRO A 204 -4.92 6.55 27.64
C PRO A 204 -6.45 6.43 27.78
N SER A 205 -7.08 7.58 28.04
CA SER A 205 -8.53 7.69 28.09
C SER A 205 -9.17 7.40 26.72
N GLN A 206 -10.47 7.09 26.71
CA GLN A 206 -11.22 6.89 25.47
C GLN A 206 -11.22 8.13 24.57
N GLU A 207 -11.15 9.34 25.13
CA GLU A 207 -11.03 10.57 24.34
C GLU A 207 -9.65 10.71 23.70
N GLU A 208 -8.57 10.32 24.40
CA GLU A 208 -7.23 10.27 23.82
C GLU A 208 -7.14 9.23 22.70
N LEU A 209 -7.76 8.06 22.84
CA LEU A 209 -7.86 7.06 21.77
C LEU A 209 -8.59 7.59 20.53
N LYS A 210 -9.63 8.41 20.72
CA LYS A 210 -10.34 9.06 19.60
C LYS A 210 -9.47 10.07 18.85
N SER A 211 -8.41 10.60 19.46
CA SER A 211 -7.49 11.53 18.80
C SER A 211 -6.65 10.89 17.69
N ILE A 212 -6.50 9.55 17.69
CA ILE A 212 -5.85 8.82 16.60
C ILE A 212 -6.69 8.99 15.34
N SER A 213 -6.10 9.61 14.31
CA SER A 213 -6.85 9.97 13.13
C SER A 213 -7.25 8.74 12.32
N ARG A 214 -8.25 8.92 11.47
CA ARG A 214 -8.73 7.88 10.55
C ARG A 214 -7.61 7.37 9.63
N ARG A 215 -6.65 8.22 9.25
CA ARG A 215 -5.54 7.85 8.36
C ARG A 215 -4.60 6.84 9.02
N GLU A 216 -4.21 7.03 10.29
CA GLU A 216 -3.36 6.07 11.00
C GLU A 216 -4.10 4.76 11.27
N LYS A 217 -5.40 4.82 11.57
CA LYS A 217 -6.25 3.63 11.70
C LYS A 217 -6.30 2.84 10.38
N ILE A 218 -6.54 3.50 9.25
CA ILE A 218 -6.49 2.86 7.93
C ILE A 218 -5.11 2.26 7.66
N ALA A 219 -4.02 2.96 7.97
CA ALA A 219 -2.67 2.43 7.80
C ALA A 219 -2.45 1.14 8.62
N ASN A 220 -2.86 1.10 9.90
CA ASN A 220 -2.77 -0.10 10.73
C ASN A 220 -3.63 -1.25 10.18
N HIS A 221 -4.84 -0.95 9.68
CA HIS A 221 -5.70 -1.94 9.06
C HIS A 221 -5.12 -2.50 7.75
N LEU A 222 -4.54 -1.65 6.91
CA LEU A 222 -3.82 -2.06 5.71
C LEU A 222 -2.60 -2.93 6.04
N ARG A 223 -1.90 -2.68 7.16
CA ARG A 223 -0.85 -3.58 7.65
C ARG A 223 -1.40 -4.98 7.89
N ARG A 224 -2.53 -5.12 8.59
CA ARG A 224 -3.18 -6.42 8.85
C ARG A 224 -3.56 -7.15 7.55
N ILE A 225 -4.09 -6.42 6.57
CA ILE A 225 -4.43 -6.95 5.24
C ILE A 225 -3.17 -7.46 4.52
N PHE A 226 -2.09 -6.67 4.52
CA PHE A 226 -0.83 -7.07 3.89
C PHE A 226 -0.18 -8.27 4.58
N ASP A 227 -0.17 -8.28 5.91
CA ASP A 227 0.36 -9.40 6.69
C ASP A 227 -0.40 -10.68 6.36
N LYS A 228 -1.74 -10.62 6.32
CA LYS A 228 -2.58 -11.75 5.95
C LYS A 228 -2.33 -12.22 4.51
N ALA A 229 -2.22 -11.29 3.57
CA ALA A 229 -1.91 -11.62 2.17
C ALA A 229 -0.56 -12.33 2.03
N CYS A 230 0.43 -11.91 2.81
CA CYS A 230 1.76 -12.48 2.78
C CYS A 230 1.87 -13.82 3.51
N GLU A 231 1.19 -13.98 4.64
CA GLU A 231 1.12 -15.22 5.41
C GLU A 231 0.49 -16.34 4.58
N ASP A 232 -0.68 -16.06 4.00
CA ASP A 232 -1.47 -17.03 3.26
C ASP A 232 -1.07 -17.14 1.77
N ARG A 233 -0.19 -16.24 1.29
CA ARG A 233 0.23 -16.13 -0.11
C ARG A 233 -0.93 -15.92 -1.10
N ILE A 234 -1.85 -15.05 -0.72
CA ILE A 234 -3.06 -14.71 -1.48
C ILE A 234 -3.00 -13.27 -1.99
N SER A 235 -3.96 -12.89 -2.84
CA SER A 235 -4.08 -11.50 -3.31
C SER A 235 -4.53 -10.54 -2.20
N LEU A 236 -4.20 -9.26 -2.33
CA LEU A 236 -4.64 -8.23 -1.37
C LEU A 236 -6.16 -8.14 -1.25
N LYS A 237 -6.91 -8.42 -2.32
CA LYS A 237 -8.38 -8.48 -2.28
C LYS A 237 -8.89 -9.64 -1.44
N THR A 238 -8.33 -10.83 -1.63
CA THR A 238 -8.71 -12.01 -0.86
C THR A 238 -8.39 -11.78 0.61
N ALA A 239 -7.20 -11.24 0.92
CA ALA A 239 -6.81 -10.88 2.26
C ALA A 239 -7.74 -9.81 2.87
N SER A 240 -8.09 -8.76 2.13
CA SER A 240 -9.05 -7.73 2.58
C SER A 240 -10.41 -8.34 2.95
N THR A 241 -10.88 -9.32 2.17
CA THR A 241 -12.17 -9.99 2.43
C THR A 241 -12.09 -10.89 3.66
N ILE A 242 -10.96 -11.59 3.87
CA ILE A 242 -10.75 -12.46 5.04
C ILE A 242 -10.58 -11.63 6.32
N VAL A 243 -9.79 -10.56 6.29
CA VAL A 243 -9.58 -9.68 7.43
C VAL A 243 -10.88 -8.94 7.78
N GLY A 244 -11.69 -8.61 6.77
CA GLY A 244 -12.93 -7.87 6.94
C GLY A 244 -12.70 -6.41 7.35
N PRO A 245 -13.77 -5.63 7.51
CA PRO A 245 -13.68 -4.24 7.94
C PRO A 245 -13.24 -4.11 9.41
N ALA A 246 -12.59 -3.00 9.75
CA ALA A 246 -12.23 -2.67 11.13
C ALA A 246 -13.24 -1.71 11.78
N ASP A 247 -13.53 -1.92 13.07
CA ASP A 247 -14.26 -0.95 13.89
C ASP A 247 -13.34 0.22 14.28
N MET A 248 -13.36 1.27 13.46
CA MET A 248 -12.53 2.47 13.63
C MET A 248 -12.81 3.24 14.95
N SER A 249 -13.88 2.89 15.67
CA SER A 249 -14.25 3.47 16.97
C SER A 249 -13.78 2.63 18.15
N ALA A 250 -13.60 1.33 17.97
CA ALA A 250 -13.23 0.39 19.02
C ALA A 250 -11.75 0.00 18.91
N ILE A 251 -10.87 0.88 19.39
CA ILE A 251 -9.43 0.62 19.46
C ILE A 251 -8.97 0.31 20.89
N TYR A 252 -7.90 -0.46 21.03
CA TYR A 252 -7.32 -0.82 22.31
C TYR A 252 -5.79 -0.93 22.24
N ALA A 253 -5.12 -0.80 23.40
CA ALA A 253 -3.68 -1.00 23.53
C ALA A 253 -3.34 -2.50 23.54
N ILE A 254 -2.30 -2.93 22.82
CA ILE A 254 -1.84 -4.33 22.87
C ILE A 254 -1.14 -4.58 24.21
N ASP A 255 -0.21 -3.70 24.58
CA ASP A 255 0.42 -3.60 25.90
C ASP A 255 -0.06 -2.32 26.59
N PRO A 256 -0.94 -2.42 27.61
CA PRO A 256 -1.45 -1.25 28.31
C PRO A 256 -0.41 -0.54 29.17
N THR A 257 0.75 -1.17 29.43
CA THR A 257 1.82 -0.61 30.25
C THR A 257 2.82 0.22 29.46
N ASP A 258 2.84 0.05 28.14
CA ASP A 258 3.65 0.85 27.21
C ASP A 258 2.83 2.02 26.63
N ALA A 259 3.52 3.01 26.07
CA ALA A 259 2.89 4.09 25.33
C ALA A 259 2.09 3.54 24.14
N ILE A 260 0.94 4.15 23.83
CA ILE A 260 0.21 3.80 22.60
C ILE A 260 0.80 4.58 21.44
N ASP A 261 1.53 3.88 20.59
CA ASP A 261 2.00 4.33 19.29
C ASP A 261 1.37 3.49 18.17
N PHE A 262 1.84 3.64 16.93
CA PHE A 262 1.33 2.89 15.79
C PHE A 262 1.44 1.35 15.93
N GLN A 263 2.41 0.87 16.69
CA GLN A 263 2.64 -0.56 16.90
C GLN A 263 1.86 -1.12 18.07
N ASN A 264 1.49 -0.27 19.03
CA ASN A 264 0.85 -0.67 20.26
C ASN A 264 -0.67 -0.37 20.27
N PHE A 265 -1.32 -0.41 19.11
CA PHE A 265 -2.79 -0.36 19.05
C PHE A 265 -3.37 -1.33 18.01
N GLU A 266 -4.57 -1.82 18.32
CA GLU A 266 -5.38 -2.67 17.46
C GLU A 266 -6.87 -2.31 17.53
N PHE A 267 -7.64 -2.92 16.63
CA PHE A 267 -9.10 -2.86 16.60
C PHE A 267 -9.66 -4.07 17.34
N ARG A 268 -10.70 -3.84 18.14
CA ARG A 268 -11.42 -4.91 18.86
C ARG A 268 -12.17 -5.84 17.90
#